data_AF-A0AAD7GVV8-F1
#
_entry.id   AF-A0AAD7GVV8-F1
#
_cell.length_a   1.000
_cell.length_b   1.000
_cell.length_c   1.000
_cell.angle_alpha   90.00
_cell.angle_beta   90.00
_cell.angle_gamma   90.00
#
_symmetry.space_group_name_H-M   'P 1'
#
loop_
_entity.id
_entity.type
_entity.pdbx_description
1 polymer ?
#
loop_
_entity_poly.entity_id
_entity_poly.type
_entity_poly.pdbx_seq_one_letter_code
_entity_poly.pdbx_strand_id
1 'polypeptide(L)'
;MASSLDVLADAAVQRASSPACYDSHDFDHTPPHSPTSSTTSACPSNASKRSNAATGIAACHQLRPRKKAHKSHKSSRLHIKPKPELKIRRKELMDRACGIKSLENSPVNEQQLFVLRTVYDEITMYPTEPWLVLIAVVLHRSLRQVKNWFSNTRQKNRWGDVVCTRTDVGERLRLRPSAIELCDQWSDAFFEEVLMIINYRTARRLQFERAQAMNKFTLTNIDDLAPIS
;
A
#
# COMPACT_ATOMS: atom_id res chain seq x y z
N MET A 1 -27.62 4.16 -19.21
CA MET A 1 -26.83 4.99 -18.27
C MET A 1 -25.81 4.09 -17.62
N ALA A 2 -24.55 4.13 -18.06
CA ALA A 2 -23.48 3.37 -17.43
C ALA A 2 -23.30 3.90 -16.00
N SER A 3 -23.11 3.01 -15.03
CA SER A 3 -22.90 3.41 -13.64
C SER A 3 -21.64 4.27 -13.56
N SER A 4 -21.64 5.33 -12.76
CA SER A 4 -20.45 6.17 -12.54
C SER A 4 -19.22 5.34 -12.07
N LEU A 5 -19.45 4.13 -11.56
CA LEU A 5 -18.44 3.14 -11.19
C LEU A 5 -17.86 2.34 -12.38
N ASP A 6 -18.51 2.33 -13.54
CA ASP A 6 -18.02 1.69 -14.77
C ASP A 6 -17.05 2.62 -15.52
N VAL A 7 -17.37 3.92 -15.60
CA VAL A 7 -16.53 4.93 -16.27
C VAL A 7 -15.16 5.10 -15.58
N LEU A 8 -15.13 5.01 -14.24
CA LEU A 8 -13.90 5.13 -13.46
C LEU A 8 -13.03 3.86 -13.50
N ALA A 9 -13.63 2.67 -13.67
CA ALA A 9 -12.84 1.48 -13.93
C ALA A 9 -12.15 1.56 -15.28
N ASP A 10 -12.79 2.05 -16.33
CA ASP A 10 -12.13 2.19 -17.64
C ASP A 10 -11.03 3.27 -17.62
N ALA A 11 -11.22 4.36 -16.87
CA ALA A 11 -10.22 5.44 -16.77
C ALA A 11 -8.94 5.04 -16.00
N ALA A 12 -9.06 4.31 -14.89
CA ALA A 12 -7.91 3.77 -14.16
C ALA A 12 -7.15 2.71 -14.97
N VAL A 13 -7.82 2.10 -15.94
CA VAL A 13 -7.34 0.97 -16.73
C VAL A 13 -6.62 1.43 -17.98
N GLN A 14 -7.08 2.51 -18.62
CA GLN A 14 -6.39 3.10 -19.77
C GLN A 14 -5.03 3.74 -19.39
N ARG A 15 -4.83 4.18 -18.14
CA ARG A 15 -3.54 4.71 -17.67
C ARG A 15 -2.46 3.65 -17.41
N ALA A 16 -2.83 2.40 -17.22
CA ALA A 16 -1.88 1.31 -16.99
C ALA A 16 -1.26 0.73 -18.28
N SER A 17 -1.70 1.19 -19.45
CA SER A 17 -1.25 0.72 -20.77
C SER A 17 -0.28 1.67 -21.48
N SER A 18 0.19 2.74 -20.83
CA SER A 18 1.27 3.56 -21.40
C SER A 18 2.63 2.86 -21.20
N PRO A 19 3.32 2.41 -22.26
CA PRO A 19 4.70 1.98 -22.15
C PRO A 19 5.53 3.19 -21.75
N ALA A 20 6.11 3.16 -20.55
CA ALA A 20 7.11 4.13 -20.16
C ALA A 20 8.31 3.93 -21.10
N CYS A 21 8.54 4.91 -21.98
CA CYS A 21 9.78 5.03 -22.75
C CYS A 21 10.93 5.14 -21.75
N TYR A 22 11.64 4.04 -21.55
CA TYR A 22 12.82 4.00 -20.71
C TYR A 22 13.95 4.64 -21.52
N ASP A 23 14.36 5.84 -21.11
CA ASP A 23 15.52 6.53 -21.67
C ASP A 23 16.77 5.80 -21.16
N SER A 24 17.37 5.00 -22.04
CA SER A 24 18.61 4.28 -21.78
C SER A 24 19.77 5.25 -21.76
N HIS A 25 20.10 5.76 -20.57
CA HIS A 25 21.42 6.34 -20.34
C HIS A 25 22.44 5.22 -20.18
N ASP A 26 23.26 5.06 -21.22
CA ASP A 26 24.56 4.42 -21.20
C ASP A 26 25.37 4.90 -19.99
N PHE A 27 25.64 3.98 -19.06
CA PHE A 27 26.69 4.16 -18.07
C PHE A 27 27.86 3.25 -18.44
N ASP A 28 28.92 3.95 -18.82
CA ASP A 28 30.19 3.47 -19.30
C ASP A 28 30.90 2.55 -18.29
N HIS A 29 31.69 1.64 -18.84
CA HIS A 29 32.46 0.62 -18.14
C HIS A 29 33.54 1.19 -17.21
N THR A 30 33.72 0.57 -16.04
CA THR A 30 35.06 0.34 -15.45
C THR A 30 34.99 -0.69 -14.30
N PRO A 31 35.73 -1.82 -14.36
CA PRO A 31 36.04 -2.63 -13.17
C PRO A 31 37.26 -1.97 -12.45
N PRO A 32 37.56 -2.23 -11.16
CA PRO A 32 38.38 -3.42 -10.88
C PRO A 32 38.52 -3.95 -9.41
N HIS A 33 39.23 -5.09 -9.33
CA HIS A 33 40.08 -5.63 -8.24
C HIS A 33 39.49 -6.11 -6.91
N SER A 34 39.55 -7.44 -6.71
CA SER A 34 39.70 -8.10 -5.41
C SER A 34 41.12 -7.91 -4.85
N PRO A 35 41.27 -7.94 -3.52
CA PRO A 35 42.30 -8.82 -2.97
C PRO A 35 41.86 -9.63 -1.75
N THR A 36 42.61 -10.70 -1.59
CA THR A 36 42.59 -11.85 -0.69
C THR A 36 43.10 -11.59 0.73
N SER A 37 42.76 -12.54 1.63
CA SER A 37 43.54 -13.05 2.78
C SER A 37 43.39 -12.43 4.19
N SER A 38 42.75 -13.23 5.06
CA SER A 38 43.14 -13.68 6.43
C SER A 38 43.84 -12.72 7.41
N THR A 39 43.39 -12.71 8.68
CA THR A 39 44.16 -13.17 9.86
C THR A 39 43.43 -12.84 11.18
N THR A 40 43.52 -13.79 12.10
CA THR A 40 43.16 -13.83 13.53
C THR A 40 43.43 -12.55 14.35
N SER A 41 42.60 -12.25 15.36
CA SER A 41 43.05 -12.14 16.78
C SER A 41 41.88 -11.81 17.72
N ALA A 42 42.08 -12.18 18.98
CA ALA A 42 41.12 -12.18 20.07
C ALA A 42 40.94 -10.80 20.75
N CYS A 43 39.85 -10.73 21.54
CA CYS A 43 39.52 -9.96 22.76
C CYS A 43 40.58 -9.01 23.39
N PRO A 44 40.22 -8.19 24.41
CA PRO A 44 38.98 -7.49 24.76
C PRO A 44 39.27 -5.98 25.03
N SER A 45 38.29 -5.19 25.54
CA SER A 45 38.44 -4.29 26.72
C SER A 45 37.62 -2.98 26.69
N ASN A 46 37.02 -2.73 27.86
CA ASN A 46 36.96 -1.46 28.60
C ASN A 46 36.14 -0.26 28.07
N ALA A 47 35.00 -0.09 28.75
CA ALA A 47 34.68 1.07 29.60
C ALA A 47 35.29 2.43 29.22
N SER A 48 34.42 3.40 28.92
CA SER A 48 34.69 4.80 29.25
C SER A 48 33.43 5.49 29.75
N LYS A 49 33.45 5.70 31.06
CA LYS A 49 32.70 6.72 31.80
C LYS A 49 33.11 8.10 31.27
N ARG A 50 32.17 9.02 31.08
CA ARG A 50 32.49 10.45 31.18
C ARG A 50 31.37 11.22 31.85
N SER A 51 31.80 11.94 32.88
CA SER A 51 31.05 12.64 33.91
C SER A 51 30.74 14.09 33.52
N ASN A 52 29.67 14.57 34.15
CA ASN A 52 29.33 15.94 34.54
C ASN A 52 30.40 17.04 34.38
N ALA A 53 29.95 18.18 33.85
CA ALA A 53 30.37 19.49 34.34
C ALA A 53 29.17 20.46 34.28
N ALA A 54 28.94 21.15 35.38
CA ALA A 54 27.90 22.15 35.57
C ALA A 54 28.50 23.56 35.58
N THR A 55 27.59 24.53 35.49
CA THR A 55 27.64 25.92 36.00
C THR A 55 28.23 27.01 35.10
N GLY A 56 27.36 27.95 34.72
CA GLY A 56 27.67 29.29 34.24
C GLY A 56 26.42 30.17 34.34
N ILE A 57 26.49 31.23 35.13
CA ILE A 57 25.40 32.10 35.62
C ILE A 57 25.29 33.37 34.75
N ALA A 58 24.11 34.02 34.79
CA ALA A 58 23.79 35.42 34.43
C ALA A 58 23.65 35.76 32.92
N ALA A 59 22.74 36.63 32.45
CA ALA A 59 21.69 37.46 33.03
C ALA A 59 20.81 38.06 31.90
N CYS A 60 19.72 38.73 32.30
CA CYS A 60 18.97 39.81 31.63
C CYS A 60 17.93 39.51 30.54
N HIS A 61 16.66 39.67 30.97
CA HIS A 61 15.60 40.48 30.37
C HIS A 61 15.53 40.58 28.85
N GLN A 62 14.51 39.95 28.24
CA GLN A 62 13.65 40.63 27.26
C GLN A 62 12.20 40.14 27.31
N LEU A 63 11.32 41.13 27.27
CA LEU A 63 9.87 41.09 27.35
C LEU A 63 9.28 40.29 26.17
N ARG A 64 8.39 39.33 26.46
CA ARG A 64 7.44 38.86 25.44
C ARG A 64 6.00 39.01 25.96
N PRO A 65 5.16 39.80 25.27
CA PRO A 65 3.77 39.98 25.66
C PRO A 65 3.01 38.65 25.59
N ARG A 66 2.36 38.30 26.70
CA ARG A 66 1.39 37.20 26.80
C ARG A 66 0.28 37.42 25.76
N LYS A 67 0.38 36.73 24.63
CA LYS A 67 -0.75 36.60 23.69
C LYS A 67 -1.88 35.88 24.43
N LYS A 68 -3.01 36.56 24.54
CA LYS A 68 -4.27 36.04 25.08
C LYS A 68 -4.58 34.75 24.33
N ALA A 69 -4.60 33.63 25.06
CA ALA A 69 -5.05 32.36 24.54
C ALA A 69 -6.53 32.52 24.15
N HIS A 70 -6.79 32.64 22.85
CA HIS A 70 -8.14 32.52 22.33
C HIS A 70 -8.65 31.14 22.77
N LYS A 71 -9.72 31.16 23.58
CA LYS A 71 -10.50 29.97 23.94
C LYS A 71 -10.92 29.31 22.62
N SER A 72 -10.15 28.31 22.21
CA SER A 72 -10.51 27.41 21.12
C SER A 72 -11.90 26.90 21.42
N HIS A 73 -12.85 27.20 20.52
CA HIS A 73 -14.18 26.64 20.50
C HIS A 73 -14.01 25.13 20.66
N LYS A 74 -14.36 24.60 21.84
CA LYS A 74 -14.56 23.17 22.05
C LYS A 74 -15.71 22.77 21.14
N SER A 75 -15.38 22.46 19.89
CA SER A 75 -16.22 21.64 19.03
C SER A 75 -16.59 20.43 19.87
N SER A 76 -17.88 20.35 20.20
CA SER A 76 -18.49 19.22 20.86
C SER A 76 -18.18 17.99 20.00
N ARG A 77 -17.10 17.28 20.36
CA ARG A 77 -16.81 15.95 19.86
C ARG A 77 -17.94 15.08 20.38
N LEU A 78 -19.02 14.99 19.60
CA LEU A 78 -20.00 13.95 19.72
C LEU A 78 -19.22 12.65 19.86
N HIS A 79 -19.28 12.04 21.05
CA HIS A 79 -18.66 10.76 21.31
C HIS A 79 -19.46 9.72 20.53
N ILE A 80 -19.10 9.56 19.26
CA ILE A 80 -19.65 8.50 18.42
C ILE A 80 -19.13 7.20 19.01
N LYS A 81 -19.94 6.57 19.86
CA LYS A 81 -19.61 5.29 20.44
C LYS A 81 -19.58 4.28 19.29
N PRO A 82 -18.47 3.55 19.09
CA PRO A 82 -18.40 2.54 18.04
C PRO A 82 -19.50 1.50 18.28
N LYS A 83 -20.34 1.27 17.27
CA LYS A 83 -21.45 0.31 17.34
C LYS A 83 -20.87 -1.07 17.71
N PRO A 84 -21.41 -1.76 18.73
CA PRO A 84 -20.88 -3.04 19.20
C PRO A 84 -20.82 -4.09 18.08
N GLU A 85 -21.77 -4.06 17.16
CA GLU A 85 -21.85 -4.90 15.96
C GLU A 85 -20.57 -4.81 15.10
N LEU A 86 -20.03 -3.60 14.92
CA LEU A 86 -18.85 -3.38 14.08
C LEU A 86 -17.59 -4.01 14.69
N LYS A 87 -17.48 -4.02 16.02
CA LYS A 87 -16.38 -4.69 16.71
C LYS A 87 -16.44 -6.21 16.56
N ILE A 88 -17.65 -6.77 16.63
CA ILE A 88 -17.88 -8.20 16.44
C ILE A 88 -17.47 -8.60 15.02
N ARG A 89 -17.99 -7.90 14.00
CA ARG A 89 -17.63 -8.15 12.59
C ARG A 89 -16.12 -8.05 12.34
N ARG A 90 -15.45 -7.02 12.89
CA ARG A 90 -14.00 -6.88 12.76
C ARG A 90 -13.23 -8.04 13.40
N LYS A 91 -13.71 -8.55 14.54
CA LYS A 91 -13.11 -9.71 15.20
C LYS A 91 -13.27 -10.96 14.33
N GLU A 92 -14.46 -11.22 13.81
CA GLU A 92 -14.72 -12.37 12.92
C GLU A 92 -13.85 -12.32 11.65
N LEU A 93 -13.72 -11.13 11.05
CA LEU A 93 -12.84 -10.92 9.91
C LEU A 93 -11.36 -11.17 10.26
N MET A 94 -10.93 -10.70 11.44
CA MET A 94 -9.57 -10.96 11.93
C MET A 94 -9.33 -12.45 12.13
N ASP A 95 -10.26 -13.17 12.76
CA ASP A 95 -10.16 -14.60 12.98
C ASP A 95 -10.09 -15.37 11.64
N ARG A 96 -10.91 -14.96 10.65
CA ARG A 96 -10.84 -15.48 9.28
C ARG A 96 -9.48 -15.22 8.63
N ALA A 97 -8.92 -14.02 8.74
CA ALA A 97 -7.64 -13.67 8.15
C ALA A 97 -6.48 -14.45 8.80
N CYS A 98 -6.52 -14.63 10.12
CA CYS A 98 -5.55 -15.44 10.87
C CYS A 98 -5.64 -16.93 10.50
N GLY A 99 -6.81 -17.42 10.11
CA GLY A 99 -7.01 -18.80 9.65
C GLY A 99 -6.43 -19.12 8.27
N ILE A 100 -5.99 -18.12 7.49
CA ILE A 100 -5.45 -18.34 6.14
C ILE A 100 -4.06 -18.98 6.22
N LYS A 101 -3.99 -20.27 5.92
CA LYS A 101 -2.75 -21.03 5.80
C LYS A 101 -2.09 -20.80 4.44
N SER A 102 -1.51 -19.63 4.23
CA SER A 102 -0.65 -19.37 3.07
C SER A 102 0.81 -19.66 3.39
N LEU A 103 1.56 -20.28 2.47
CA LEU A 103 3.01 -20.44 2.61
C LEU A 103 3.66 -19.05 2.78
N GLU A 104 4.45 -18.86 3.84
CA GLU A 104 5.00 -17.53 4.21
C GLU A 104 5.78 -16.86 3.06
N ASN A 105 6.43 -17.67 2.22
CA ASN A 105 7.26 -17.21 1.10
C ASN A 105 6.63 -17.45 -0.28
N SER A 106 5.33 -17.76 -0.35
CA SER A 106 4.67 -17.90 -1.65
C SER A 106 4.62 -16.52 -2.34
N PRO A 107 5.11 -16.42 -3.59
CA PRO A 107 5.01 -15.18 -4.34
C PRO A 107 3.55 -14.78 -4.53
N VAL A 108 3.31 -13.47 -4.55
CA VAL A 108 1.99 -12.90 -4.83
C VAL A 108 1.63 -13.22 -6.30
N ASN A 109 0.45 -13.77 -6.53
CA ASN A 109 -0.05 -14.04 -7.89
C ASN A 109 -0.25 -12.70 -8.61
N GLU A 110 -0.09 -12.66 -9.92
CA GLU A 110 -0.31 -11.48 -10.77
C GLU A 110 -1.65 -10.80 -10.47
N GLN A 111 -2.75 -11.55 -10.38
CA GLN A 111 -4.06 -11.01 -10.01
C GLN A 111 -4.01 -10.28 -8.66
N GLN A 112 -3.45 -10.92 -7.64
CA GLN A 112 -3.37 -10.36 -6.30
C GLN A 112 -2.48 -9.11 -6.28
N LEU A 113 -1.40 -9.12 -7.06
CA LEU A 113 -0.50 -7.99 -7.20
C LEU A 113 -1.20 -6.80 -7.86
N PHE A 114 -2.00 -7.03 -8.90
CA PHE A 114 -2.82 -5.99 -9.51
C PHE A 114 -3.79 -5.37 -8.50
N VAL A 115 -4.54 -6.20 -7.75
CA VAL A 115 -5.47 -5.68 -6.73
C VAL A 115 -4.73 -4.86 -5.68
N LEU A 116 -3.59 -5.35 -5.16
CA LEU A 116 -2.78 -4.62 -4.19
C LEU A 116 -2.29 -3.27 -4.71
N ARG A 117 -1.83 -3.22 -5.98
CA ARG A 117 -1.42 -1.98 -6.65
C ARG A 117 -2.59 -1.02 -6.81
N THR A 118 -3.73 -1.48 -7.31
CA THR A 118 -4.92 -0.63 -7.45
C THR A 118 -5.34 -0.03 -6.10
N VAL A 119 -5.36 -0.83 -5.03
CA VAL A 119 -5.67 -0.29 -3.69
C VAL A 119 -4.63 0.75 -3.26
N TYR A 120 -3.34 0.51 -3.50
CA TYR A 120 -2.26 1.42 -3.11
C TYR A 120 -2.27 2.76 -3.89
N ASP A 121 -2.46 2.68 -5.20
CA ASP A 121 -2.39 3.81 -6.11
C ASP A 121 -3.66 4.64 -6.07
N GLU A 122 -4.84 3.99 -6.00
CA GLU A 122 -6.13 4.66 -6.14
C GLU A 122 -6.87 4.87 -4.82
N ILE A 123 -6.63 4.05 -3.79
CA ILE A 123 -7.41 4.12 -2.54
C ILE A 123 -6.57 4.65 -1.39
N THR A 124 -5.53 3.93 -0.98
CA THR A 124 -4.74 4.28 0.19
C THR A 124 -3.37 3.61 0.21
N MET A 125 -2.34 4.39 0.54
CA MET A 125 -1.00 3.87 0.87
C MET A 125 -0.91 3.36 2.33
N TYR A 126 -1.88 3.75 3.17
CA TYR A 126 -1.90 3.54 4.61
C TYR A 126 -3.23 2.91 5.05
N PRO A 127 -3.56 1.70 4.56
CA PRO A 127 -4.77 1.01 4.98
C PRO A 127 -4.76 0.82 6.50
N THR A 128 -5.92 0.99 7.12
CA THR A 128 -6.11 0.70 8.55
C THR A 128 -6.04 -0.80 8.79
N GLU A 129 -5.90 -1.21 10.06
CA GLU A 129 -5.87 -2.64 10.42
C GLU A 129 -7.12 -3.40 9.90
N PRO A 130 -8.37 -2.90 10.08
CA PRO A 130 -9.55 -3.56 9.51
C PRO A 130 -9.49 -3.71 7.99
N TRP A 131 -8.97 -2.70 7.27
CA TRP A 131 -8.84 -2.75 5.82
C TRP A 131 -7.75 -3.74 5.37
N LEU A 132 -6.64 -3.84 6.09
CA LEU A 132 -5.62 -4.86 5.86
C LEU A 132 -6.18 -6.28 6.03
N VAL A 133 -7.03 -6.48 7.04
CA VAL A 133 -7.75 -7.75 7.27
C VAL A 133 -8.68 -8.06 6.10
N LEU A 134 -9.47 -7.09 5.63
CA LEU A 134 -10.34 -7.26 4.47
C LEU A 134 -9.54 -7.64 3.21
N ILE A 135 -8.43 -6.95 2.94
CA ILE A 135 -7.52 -7.27 1.83
C ILE A 135 -7.00 -8.71 1.95
N ALA A 136 -6.56 -9.11 3.14
CA ALA A 136 -6.07 -10.47 3.40
C ALA A 136 -7.13 -11.54 3.10
N VAL A 137 -8.36 -11.32 3.55
CA VAL A 137 -9.50 -12.22 3.33
C VAL A 137 -9.84 -12.33 1.84
N VAL A 138 -10.02 -11.21 1.14
CA VAL A 138 -10.42 -11.20 -0.28
C VAL A 138 -9.34 -11.82 -1.17
N LEU A 139 -8.07 -11.58 -0.88
CA LEU A 139 -6.96 -12.10 -1.68
C LEU A 139 -6.55 -13.53 -1.28
N HIS A 140 -7.12 -14.08 -0.21
CA HIS A 140 -6.68 -15.34 0.39
C HIS A 140 -5.18 -15.35 0.68
N ARG A 141 -4.67 -14.27 1.29
CA ARG A 141 -3.27 -14.13 1.70
C ARG A 141 -3.16 -13.83 3.18
N SER A 142 -2.08 -14.30 3.82
CA SER A 142 -1.86 -13.99 5.22
C SER A 142 -1.79 -12.48 5.46
N LEU A 143 -2.34 -12.04 6.59
CA LEU A 143 -2.31 -10.63 7.00
C LEU A 143 -0.88 -10.08 7.07
N ARG A 144 0.08 -10.90 7.49
CA ARG A 144 1.51 -10.55 7.55
C ARG A 144 2.06 -10.21 6.15
N GLN A 145 1.75 -11.02 5.14
CA GLN A 145 2.20 -10.76 3.76
C GLN A 145 1.62 -9.45 3.22
N VAL A 146 0.33 -9.19 3.45
CA VAL A 146 -0.30 -7.94 3.02
C VAL A 146 0.36 -6.74 3.70
N LYS A 147 0.57 -6.79 5.02
CA LYS A 147 1.28 -5.73 5.77
C LYS A 147 2.68 -5.47 5.22
N ASN A 148 3.46 -6.53 5.02
CA ASN A 148 4.81 -6.45 4.48
C ASN A 148 4.82 -5.84 3.08
N TRP A 149 3.87 -6.25 2.22
CA TRP A 149 3.74 -5.70 0.88
C TRP A 149 3.52 -4.18 0.92
N PHE A 150 2.53 -3.69 1.67
CA PHE A 150 2.29 -2.24 1.79
C PHE A 150 3.49 -1.50 2.39
N SER A 151 4.18 -2.10 3.36
CA SER A 151 5.40 -1.52 3.94
C SER A 151 6.51 -1.36 2.90
N ASN A 152 6.83 -2.43 2.17
CA ASN A 152 7.87 -2.44 1.16
C ASN A 152 7.53 -1.50 -0.01
N THR A 153 6.27 -1.48 -0.45
CA THR A 153 5.81 -0.59 -1.51
C THR A 153 5.98 0.88 -1.10
N ARG A 154 5.68 1.27 0.14
CA ARG A 154 5.96 2.65 0.63
C ARG A 154 7.45 2.99 0.74
N GLN A 155 8.29 2.02 1.05
CA GLN A 155 9.74 2.25 1.11
C GLN A 155 10.33 2.47 -0.29
N LYS A 156 9.83 1.71 -1.28
CA LYS A 156 10.19 1.84 -2.69
C LYS A 156 9.63 3.13 -3.31
N ASN A 157 8.35 3.40 -3.06
CA ASN A 157 7.61 4.53 -3.60
C ASN A 157 7.43 5.57 -2.49
N ARG A 158 8.36 6.54 -2.42
CA ARG A 158 8.42 7.54 -1.34
C ARG A 158 7.47 8.73 -1.53
N TRP A 159 6.66 8.71 -2.58
CA TRP A 159 5.82 9.83 -2.99
C TRP A 159 4.37 9.41 -3.10
N GLY A 160 3.48 10.40 -2.94
CA GLY A 160 2.05 10.19 -3.08
C GLY A 160 1.24 11.10 -2.19
N ASP A 161 0.28 11.79 -2.79
CA ASP A 161 -0.63 12.65 -2.05
C ASP A 161 -1.64 11.82 -1.26
N VAL A 162 -1.94 12.32 -0.06
CA VAL A 162 -2.86 11.67 0.88
C VAL A 162 -3.71 12.74 1.56
N VAL A 163 -5.02 12.54 1.51
CA VAL A 163 -6.02 13.33 2.21
C VAL A 163 -6.45 12.57 3.48
N CYS A 164 -6.44 13.27 4.62
CA CYS A 164 -6.92 12.69 5.87
C CYS A 164 -8.42 12.92 6.02
N THR A 165 -9.21 11.84 6.10
CA THR A 165 -10.64 11.88 6.41
C THR A 165 -10.95 11.08 7.68
N ARG A 166 -12.23 11.02 8.07
CA ARG A 166 -12.71 10.20 9.19
C ARG A 166 -13.86 9.31 8.77
N THR A 167 -13.89 8.09 9.29
CA THR A 167 -15.05 7.20 9.17
C THR A 167 -16.23 7.70 10.02
N ASP A 168 -17.39 7.09 9.80
CA ASP A 168 -18.58 7.22 10.65
C ASP A 168 -18.30 6.90 12.12
N VAL A 169 -17.39 5.96 12.41
CA VAL A 169 -16.94 5.62 13.77
C VAL A 169 -15.82 6.52 14.31
N GLY A 170 -15.43 7.55 13.56
CA GLY A 170 -14.44 8.56 13.96
C GLY A 170 -12.97 8.12 13.82
N GLU A 171 -12.70 7.00 13.15
CA GLU A 171 -11.34 6.56 12.85
C GLU A 171 -10.73 7.39 11.73
N ARG A 172 -9.43 7.68 11.84
CA ARG A 172 -8.73 8.48 10.83
C ARG A 172 -8.36 7.58 9.64
N LEU A 173 -8.82 7.95 8.46
CA LEU A 173 -8.42 7.34 7.20
C LEU A 173 -7.45 8.26 6.46
N ARG A 174 -6.55 7.64 5.71
CA ARG A 174 -5.57 8.31 4.85
C ARG A 174 -5.83 7.83 3.43
N LEU A 175 -6.52 8.62 2.63
CA LEU A 175 -6.99 8.23 1.30
C LEU A 175 -6.29 9.01 0.21
N ARG A 176 -6.26 8.45 -1.00
CA ARG A 176 -5.83 9.15 -2.21
C ARG A 176 -6.87 10.20 -2.61
N PRO A 177 -6.49 11.28 -3.30
CA PRO A 177 -7.45 12.25 -3.83
C PRO A 177 -8.54 11.59 -4.69
N SER A 178 -8.17 10.66 -5.57
CA SER A 178 -9.14 9.92 -6.43
C SER A 178 -10.20 9.15 -5.63
N ALA A 179 -9.83 8.57 -4.48
CA ALA A 179 -10.77 7.90 -3.60
C ALA A 179 -11.77 8.86 -2.93
N ILE A 180 -11.35 10.08 -2.60
CA ILE A 180 -12.21 11.12 -2.01
C ILE A 180 -13.19 11.66 -3.05
N GLU A 181 -12.73 11.86 -4.29
CA GLU A 181 -13.57 12.27 -5.41
C GLU A 181 -14.67 11.25 -5.71
N LEU A 182 -14.39 9.96 -5.54
CA LEU A 182 -15.36 8.88 -5.70
C LEU A 182 -16.40 8.86 -4.58
N CYS A 183 -15.95 8.99 -3.33
CA CYS A 183 -16.80 8.91 -2.15
C CYS A 183 -16.16 9.67 -0.98
N ASP A 184 -16.93 10.53 -0.33
CA ASP A 184 -16.52 11.28 0.86
C ASP A 184 -16.59 10.42 2.14
N GLN A 185 -17.47 9.42 2.15
CA GLN A 185 -17.81 8.59 3.31
C GLN A 185 -17.36 7.14 3.15
N TRP A 186 -16.08 6.91 3.44
CA TRP A 186 -15.52 5.56 3.45
C TRP A 186 -15.82 4.83 4.77
N SER A 187 -16.37 3.63 4.65
CA SER A 187 -16.60 2.68 5.74
C SER A 187 -15.95 1.33 5.44
N ASP A 188 -15.83 0.45 6.43
CA ASP A 188 -15.29 -0.90 6.23
C ASP A 188 -16.14 -1.70 5.22
N ALA A 189 -17.46 -1.56 5.25
CA ALA A 189 -18.37 -2.25 4.34
C ALA A 189 -18.21 -1.75 2.89
N PHE A 190 -18.18 -0.42 2.71
CA PHE A 190 -17.99 0.17 1.40
C PHE A 190 -16.61 -0.20 0.81
N PHE A 191 -15.56 -0.17 1.64
CA PHE A 191 -14.23 -0.60 1.22
C PHE A 191 -14.21 -2.07 0.78
N GLU A 192 -14.88 -2.97 1.51
CA GLU A 192 -14.99 -4.39 1.14
C GLU A 192 -15.67 -4.57 -0.23
N GLU A 193 -16.77 -3.87 -0.50
CA GLU A 193 -17.47 -3.92 -1.78
C GLU A 193 -16.59 -3.44 -2.94
N VAL A 194 -15.93 -2.28 -2.78
CA VAL A 194 -14.98 -1.75 -3.77
C VAL A 194 -13.87 -2.75 -4.04
N LEU A 195 -13.31 -3.35 -2.99
CA LEU A 195 -12.24 -4.34 -3.09
C LEU A 195 -12.70 -5.62 -3.83
N MET A 196 -13.92 -6.10 -3.57
CA MET A 196 -14.50 -7.24 -4.28
C MET A 196 -14.70 -6.94 -5.77
N ILE A 197 -15.18 -5.74 -6.11
CA ILE A 197 -15.33 -5.30 -7.51
C ILE A 197 -13.97 -5.25 -8.21
N ILE A 198 -12.95 -4.67 -7.57
CA ILE A 198 -11.57 -4.62 -8.11
C ILE A 198 -11.03 -6.03 -8.34
N ASN A 199 -11.21 -6.94 -7.37
CA ASN A 199 -10.74 -8.31 -7.48
C ASN A 199 -11.43 -9.06 -8.63
N TYR A 200 -12.75 -8.91 -8.76
CA TYR A 200 -13.53 -9.52 -9.84
C TYR A 200 -13.11 -8.98 -11.22
N ARG A 201 -13.02 -7.66 -11.37
CA ARG A 201 -12.61 -7.03 -12.64
C ARG A 201 -11.20 -7.45 -13.06
N THR A 202 -10.27 -7.50 -12.11
CA THR A 202 -8.90 -7.98 -12.36
C THR A 202 -8.90 -9.44 -12.81
N ALA A 203 -9.66 -10.31 -12.14
CA ALA A 203 -9.78 -11.72 -12.51
C ALA A 203 -10.31 -11.87 -13.96
N ARG A 204 -11.37 -11.13 -14.30
CA ARG A 204 -11.98 -11.16 -15.63
C ARG A 204 -11.04 -10.67 -16.72
N ARG A 205 -10.28 -9.60 -16.46
CA ARG A 205 -9.26 -9.11 -17.40
C ARG A 205 -8.21 -10.16 -17.69
N LEU A 206 -7.60 -10.72 -16.64
CA LEU A 206 -6.52 -11.71 -16.81
C LEU A 206 -7.01 -12.98 -17.51
N GLN A 207 -8.26 -13.39 -17.28
CA GLN A 207 -8.88 -14.49 -18.03
C GLN A 207 -9.01 -14.16 -19.52
N PHE A 208 -9.45 -12.94 -19.85
CA PHE A 208 -9.61 -12.49 -21.23
C PHE A 208 -8.27 -12.38 -21.96
N GLU A 209 -7.24 -11.82 -21.31
CA GLU A 209 -5.88 -11.74 -21.85
C GLU A 209 -5.28 -13.13 -22.11
N ARG A 210 -5.48 -14.08 -21.18
CA ARG A 210 -5.05 -15.47 -21.38
C ARG A 210 -5.76 -16.14 -22.56
N ALA A 211 -7.06 -15.92 -22.72
CA ALA A 211 -7.82 -16.46 -23.84
C ALA A 211 -7.32 -15.89 -25.19
N GLN A 212 -7.02 -14.59 -25.25
CA GLN A 212 -6.44 -13.97 -26.45
C GLN A 212 -5.04 -14.50 -26.76
N ALA A 213 -4.19 -14.68 -25.74
CA ALA A 213 -2.85 -15.23 -25.94
C ALA A 213 -2.91 -16.66 -26.52
N MET A 214 -3.86 -17.48 -26.05
CA MET A 214 -4.09 -18.82 -26.60
C MET A 214 -4.55 -18.78 -28.07
N ASN A 215 -5.49 -17.87 -28.41
CA ASN A 215 -5.96 -17.72 -29.80
C ASN A 215 -4.87 -17.21 -30.76
N LYS A 216 -3.93 -16.39 -30.28
CA LYS A 216 -2.80 -15.93 -31.10
C LYS A 216 -1.82 -17.07 -31.41
N PHE A 217 -1.56 -17.95 -30.44
CA PHE A 217 -0.64 -19.08 -30.60
C PHE A 217 -1.17 -20.16 -31.55
N THR A 218 -2.49 -20.36 -31.60
CA THR A 218 -3.11 -21.32 -32.54
C THR A 218 -3.04 -20.82 -33.98
N LEU A 219 -3.20 -19.52 -34.22
CA LEU A 219 -3.13 -18.94 -35.56
C LEU A 219 -1.70 -18.98 -36.13
N THR A 220 -0.67 -18.69 -35.32
CA THR A 220 0.72 -18.68 -35.81
C THR A 220 1.26 -20.07 -36.18
N ASN A 221 0.67 -21.16 -35.66
CA ASN A 221 1.10 -22.53 -36.01
C ASN A 221 0.45 -23.07 -37.29
N ILE A 222 -0.61 -22.45 -37.80
CA ILE A 222 -1.29 -22.91 -39.02
C ILE A 222 -0.57 -22.37 -40.27
N ASP A 223 0.07 -21.20 -40.17
CA ASP A 223 0.77 -20.56 -41.30
C ASP A 223 2.18 -21.16 -41.57
N ASP A 224 2.75 -21.94 -40.63
CA ASP A 224 4.06 -22.61 -40.80
C ASP A 224 3.96 -23.99 -41.45
N LEU A 225 2.76 -24.46 -41.78
CA LEU A 225 2.56 -25.67 -42.59
C LEU A 225 2.48 -25.29 -44.07
N ALA A 226 3.58 -24.77 -44.62
CA ALA A 226 3.75 -24.66 -46.06
C ALA A 226 3.73 -26.08 -46.68
N PRO A 227 2.98 -26.30 -47.78
CA PRO A 227 2.98 -27.58 -48.45
C PRO A 227 4.39 -27.87 -48.99
N ILE A 228 4.97 -28.98 -48.55
CA ILE A 228 6.19 -29.53 -49.14
C ILE A 228 5.81 -29.96 -50.55
N SER A 229 6.17 -29.12 -51.52
CA SER A 229 6.08 -29.40 -52.97
C SER A 229 7.31 -30.12 -53.47
#